data_AF-A0A3N4I3P1-F1
#
_entry.id   AF-A0A3N4I3P1-F1
#
_cell.length_a   1.000
_cell.length_b   1.000
_cell.length_c   1.000
_cell.angle_alpha   90.00
_cell.angle_beta   90.00
_cell.angle_gamma   90.00
#
_symmetry.space_group_name_H-M   'P 1'
#
loop_
_entity.id
_entity.type
_entity.pdbx_description
1 polymer ?
#
loop_
_entity_poly.entity_id
_entity_poly.type
_entity_poly.pdbx_seq_one_letter_code
_entity_poly.pdbx_strand_id
1 'polypeptide(L)'
;MTTKPSRTFLSLPLELRHEIYRHCSAFTLLVLYSTSHQLRSEILRSRSLILEKSYAYGEHPNLSLRYPTSRIAKLAVFSIRHVMGVADRSEALLCDRLAGVTHGPKFDSEKLRLTYACCFCCLWLVECRNMIRGVRNVEGTEEAALSCDWCVKLKHSLDQECEFTKLLVRGVDY
;
A
#
# COMPACT_ATOMS: atom_id res chain seq x y z
N MET A 1 10.95 -7.54 -41.38
CA MET A 1 11.26 -6.50 -40.37
C MET A 1 11.35 -7.19 -39.01
N THR A 2 12.55 -7.34 -38.45
CA THR A 2 12.76 -7.95 -37.13
C THR A 2 12.70 -6.87 -36.06
N THR A 3 11.68 -6.90 -35.20
CA THR A 3 11.59 -5.98 -34.06
C THR A 3 12.64 -6.37 -33.03
N LYS A 4 13.46 -5.40 -32.61
CA LYS A 4 14.48 -5.62 -31.57
C LYS A 4 13.76 -5.98 -30.26
N PRO A 5 14.09 -7.10 -29.59
CA PRO A 5 13.42 -7.47 -28.36
C PRO A 5 13.65 -6.40 -27.30
N SER A 6 12.57 -5.85 -26.74
CA SER A 6 12.62 -4.90 -25.64
C SER A 6 13.07 -5.63 -24.38
N ARG A 7 14.22 -5.25 -23.83
CA ARG A 7 14.70 -5.79 -22.56
C ARG A 7 13.88 -5.19 -21.42
N THR A 8 12.97 -5.97 -20.86
CA THR A 8 12.15 -5.58 -19.70
C THR A 8 12.70 -6.21 -18.44
N PHE A 9 12.37 -5.68 -17.27
CA PHE A 9 12.73 -6.30 -16.00
C PHE A 9 12.26 -7.77 -15.92
N LEU A 10 11.05 -8.06 -16.42
CA LEU A 10 10.47 -9.40 -16.44
C LEU A 10 11.15 -10.37 -17.42
N SER A 11 12.02 -9.88 -18.31
CA SER A 11 12.85 -10.73 -19.17
C SER A 11 14.08 -11.31 -18.46
N LEU A 12 14.38 -10.85 -17.24
CA LEU A 12 15.44 -11.41 -16.41
C LEU A 12 15.04 -12.78 -15.85
N PRO A 13 15.98 -13.74 -15.79
CA PRO A 13 15.81 -14.97 -15.02
C PRO A 13 15.29 -14.70 -13.60
N LEU A 14 14.49 -15.64 -13.09
CA LEU A 14 13.84 -15.50 -11.78
C LEU A 14 14.87 -15.28 -10.66
N GLU A 15 16.01 -15.96 -10.74
CA GLU A 15 17.10 -15.91 -9.78
C GLU A 15 17.70 -14.51 -9.67
N LEU A 16 17.91 -13.85 -10.81
CA LEU A 16 18.40 -12.47 -10.84
C LEU A 16 17.37 -11.49 -10.30
N ARG A 17 16.08 -11.72 -10.56
CA ARG A 17 15.01 -10.89 -9.98
C ARG A 17 14.91 -11.07 -8.48
N HIS A 18 15.02 -12.29 -7.98
CA HIS A 18 15.10 -12.57 -6.55
C HIS A 18 16.30 -11.91 -5.89
N GLU A 19 17.46 -11.93 -6.54
CA GLU A 19 18.63 -11.22 -6.03
C GLU A 19 18.38 -9.72 -5.94
N ILE A 20 17.77 -9.11 -6.96
CA ILE A 20 17.37 -7.69 -6.92
C ILE A 20 16.39 -7.42 -5.76
N TYR A 21 15.38 -8.27 -5.58
CA TYR A 21 14.41 -8.11 -4.49
C TYR A 21 15.05 -8.13 -3.09
N ARG A 22 16.17 -8.86 -2.90
CA ARG A 22 16.90 -8.89 -1.61
C ARG A 22 17.52 -7.54 -1.25
N HIS A 23 17.79 -6.68 -2.24
CA HIS A 23 18.33 -5.34 -2.04
C HIS A 23 17.24 -4.27 -1.90
N CYS A 24 15.96 -4.65 -2.03
CA CYS A 24 14.83 -3.74 -1.88
C CYS A 24 14.36 -3.64 -0.42
N SER A 25 13.91 -2.44 -0.02
CA SER A 25 13.18 -2.24 1.23
C SER A 25 11.80 -2.90 1.19
N ALA A 26 11.18 -3.11 2.34
CA ALA A 26 9.79 -3.58 2.43
C ALA A 26 8.84 -2.64 1.65
N PHE A 27 9.07 -1.33 1.73
CA PHE A 27 8.26 -0.35 1.01
C PHE A 27 8.39 -0.49 -0.51
N THR A 28 9.62 -0.57 -1.03
CA THR A 28 9.86 -0.77 -2.46
C THR A 28 9.26 -2.09 -2.94
N LEU A 29 9.40 -3.18 -2.17
CA LEU A 29 8.77 -4.47 -2.47
C LEU A 29 7.25 -4.36 -2.51
N LEU A 30 6.65 -3.55 -1.63
CA LEU A 30 5.20 -3.33 -1.62
C LEU A 30 4.74 -2.57 -2.88
N VAL A 31 5.50 -1.56 -3.31
CA VAL A 31 5.23 -0.87 -4.57
C VAL A 31 5.30 -1.87 -5.73
N LEU A 32 6.38 -2.66 -5.85
CA LEU A 32 6.52 -3.69 -6.88
C LEU A 32 5.38 -4.70 -6.86
N TYR A 33 5.00 -5.17 -5.67
CA TYR A 33 3.86 -6.05 -5.41
C TYR A 33 2.53 -5.49 -5.95
N SER A 34 2.36 -4.17 -5.94
CA SER A 34 1.15 -3.51 -6.45
C SER A 34 1.12 -3.36 -7.98
N THR A 35 2.28 -3.35 -8.64
CA THR A 35 2.38 -3.05 -10.09
C THR A 35 2.08 -4.22 -11.04
N SER A 36 2.35 -5.47 -10.67
CA SER A 36 2.21 -6.62 -11.57
C SER A 36 1.83 -7.91 -10.83
N HIS A 37 0.94 -8.70 -11.43
CA HIS A 37 0.55 -10.01 -10.91
C HIS A 37 1.72 -11.00 -10.85
N GLN A 38 2.64 -10.91 -11.82
CA GLN A 38 3.83 -11.77 -11.84
C GLN A 38 4.76 -11.45 -10.67
N LEU A 39 5.14 -10.17 -10.51
CA LEU A 39 5.98 -9.69 -9.41
C LEU A 39 5.34 -10.04 -8.06
N ARG A 40 4.03 -9.82 -7.93
CA ARG A 40 3.24 -10.19 -6.76
C ARG A 40 3.40 -11.68 -6.42
N SER A 41 3.21 -12.56 -7.40
CA SER A 41 3.32 -14.00 -7.18
C SER A 41 4.72 -14.43 -6.72
N GLU A 42 5.77 -13.80 -7.26
CA GLU A 42 7.16 -14.11 -6.93
C GLU A 42 7.51 -13.67 -5.52
N ILE A 43 7.19 -12.42 -5.17
CA ILE A 43 7.40 -11.85 -3.84
C ILE A 43 6.67 -12.69 -2.78
N LEU A 44 5.44 -13.12 -3.05
CA LEU A 44 4.67 -13.94 -2.11
C LEU A 44 5.22 -15.36 -1.96
N ARG A 45 5.61 -16.01 -3.05
CA ARG A 45 6.18 -17.36 -3.00
C ARG A 45 7.52 -17.40 -2.27
N SER A 46 8.26 -16.30 -2.29
CA SER A 46 9.56 -16.17 -1.62
C SER A 46 9.49 -15.29 -0.36
N ARG A 47 8.34 -15.24 0.31
CA ARG A 47 8.10 -14.41 1.51
C ARG A 47 9.20 -14.54 2.57
N SER A 48 9.54 -15.76 2.98
CA SER A 48 10.53 -16.01 4.04
C SER A 48 11.98 -15.68 3.64
N LEU A 49 12.25 -15.61 2.32
CA LEU A 49 13.58 -15.31 1.79
C LEU A 49 13.77 -13.83 1.47
N ILE A 50 12.69 -13.12 1.16
CA ILE A 50 12.71 -11.77 0.61
C ILE A 50 12.01 -10.81 1.56
N LEU A 51 10.72 -10.99 1.79
CA LEU A 51 9.92 -10.06 2.59
C LEU A 51 10.39 -10.02 4.04
N GLU A 52 10.44 -11.16 4.71
CA GLU A 52 10.77 -11.25 6.14
C GLU A 52 12.19 -10.79 6.47
N LYS A 53 13.07 -10.73 5.46
CA LYS A 53 14.46 -10.26 5.60
C LYS A 53 14.66 -8.84 5.08
N SER A 54 13.65 -8.25 4.43
CA SER A 54 13.77 -6.92 3.84
C SER A 54 13.83 -5.84 4.92
N TYR A 55 14.54 -4.75 4.63
CA TYR A 55 14.66 -3.63 5.54
C TYR A 55 13.28 -3.08 5.91
N ALA A 56 13.09 -2.83 7.21
CA ALA A 56 11.87 -2.32 7.80
C ALA A 56 10.61 -3.17 7.54
N TYR A 57 10.76 -4.46 7.26
CA TYR A 57 9.64 -5.40 7.32
C TYR A 57 9.35 -5.79 8.76
N GLY A 58 8.08 -5.73 9.15
CA GLY A 58 7.64 -6.22 10.45
C GLY A 58 6.13 -6.22 10.59
N GLU A 59 5.59 -7.04 11.47
CA GLU A 59 4.18 -6.93 11.84
C GLU A 59 4.05 -5.88 12.93
N HIS A 60 3.34 -4.78 12.63
CA HIS A 60 3.12 -3.76 13.64
C HIS A 60 2.17 -4.30 14.74
N PRO A 61 2.65 -4.52 15.98
CA PRO A 61 1.86 -5.20 17.03
C PRO A 61 0.59 -4.42 17.40
N ASN A 62 0.57 -3.11 17.14
CA ASN A 62 -0.57 -2.24 17.47
C ASN A 62 -1.54 -1.98 16.30
N LEU A 63 -1.21 -2.36 15.05
CA LEU A 63 -2.14 -2.17 13.91
C LEU A 63 -3.18 -3.29 13.82
N SER A 64 -2.92 -4.46 14.43
CA SER A 64 -3.91 -5.53 14.61
C SER A 64 -5.05 -5.11 15.57
N LEU A 65 -4.75 -4.26 16.55
CA LEU A 65 -5.71 -3.74 17.53
C LEU A 65 -6.48 -2.50 17.03
N ARG A 66 -5.82 -1.60 16.29
CA ARG A 66 -6.41 -0.32 15.82
C ARG A 66 -7.27 -0.43 14.58
N TYR A 67 -7.15 -1.54 13.88
CA TYR A 67 -7.95 -1.86 12.71
C TYR A 67 -8.44 -3.28 12.95
N PRO A 68 -9.55 -3.47 13.68
CA PRO A 68 -10.08 -4.80 13.94
C PRO A 68 -10.10 -5.49 12.59
N THR A 69 -9.36 -6.59 12.48
CA THR A 69 -9.13 -7.27 11.22
C THR A 69 -10.51 -7.58 10.64
N SER A 70 -10.97 -6.71 9.73
CA SER A 70 -12.05 -7.06 8.84
C SER A 70 -11.61 -8.38 8.22
N ARG A 71 -12.53 -9.30 7.92
CA ARG A 71 -12.16 -10.58 7.28
C ARG A 71 -11.23 -10.35 6.07
N ILE A 72 -11.34 -9.17 5.45
CA ILE A 72 -10.43 -8.55 4.49
C ILE A 72 -8.95 -8.46 4.93
N ALA A 73 -8.63 -7.94 6.11
CA ALA A 73 -7.26 -7.74 6.58
C ALA A 73 -6.53 -9.08 6.79
N LYS A 74 -7.24 -10.17 7.10
CA LYS A 74 -6.68 -11.53 7.10
C LYS A 74 -6.30 -12.03 5.70
N LEU A 75 -6.89 -11.47 4.64
CA LEU A 75 -6.55 -11.78 3.25
C LEU A 75 -5.38 -10.92 2.73
N ALA A 76 -5.01 -9.86 3.45
CA ALA A 76 -3.93 -8.96 3.10
C ALA A 76 -2.56 -9.58 3.43
N VAL A 77 -2.05 -10.42 2.54
CA VAL A 77 -0.76 -11.11 2.73
C VAL A 77 0.40 -10.11 2.82
N PHE A 78 0.38 -9.01 2.07
CA PHE A 78 1.39 -7.95 2.13
C PHE A 78 0.75 -6.58 1.85
N SER A 79 0.97 -5.61 2.72
CA SER A 79 0.32 -4.29 2.74
C SER A 79 1.20 -3.26 3.45
N ILE A 80 0.83 -1.97 3.43
CA ILE A 80 1.63 -0.91 4.09
C ILE A 80 1.81 -1.14 5.60
N ARG A 81 0.94 -1.95 6.23
CA ARG A 81 1.03 -2.32 7.65
C ARG A 81 2.31 -3.09 7.99
N HIS A 82 2.88 -3.75 6.99
CA HIS A 82 4.09 -4.54 7.12
C HIS A 82 5.36 -3.70 6.90
N VAL A 83 5.20 -2.43 6.55
CA VAL A 83 6.28 -1.47 6.31
C VAL A 83 6.43 -0.62 7.58
N MET A 84 7.45 -0.92 8.38
CA MET A 84 7.74 -0.27 9.66
C MET A 84 8.57 1.01 9.51
N GLY A 85 9.04 1.29 8.30
CA GLY A 85 9.95 2.38 7.98
C GLY A 85 10.27 2.43 6.49
N VAL A 86 10.89 3.53 6.06
CA VAL A 86 11.31 3.79 4.68
C VAL A 86 12.83 3.97 4.65
N ALA A 87 13.48 3.52 3.57
CA ALA A 87 14.93 3.48 3.48
C ALA A 87 15.57 4.88 3.34
N ASP A 88 14.88 5.81 2.69
CA ASP A 88 15.39 7.14 2.43
C ASP A 88 14.26 8.19 2.28
N ARG A 89 14.68 9.45 2.08
CA ARG A 89 13.78 10.59 1.90
C ARG A 89 12.88 10.46 0.66
N SER A 90 13.35 9.81 -0.40
CA SER A 90 12.56 9.61 -1.62
C SER A 90 11.43 8.61 -1.37
N GLU A 91 11.73 7.53 -0.64
CA GLU A 91 10.71 6.58 -0.19
C GLU A 91 9.71 7.23 0.77
N ALA A 92 10.16 8.08 1.71
CA ALA A 92 9.27 8.85 2.59
C ALA A 92 8.29 9.71 1.78
N LEU A 93 8.79 10.51 0.83
CA LEU A 93 7.96 11.36 -0.03
C LEU A 93 7.01 10.55 -0.92
N LEU A 94 7.40 9.36 -1.35
CA LEU A 94 6.51 8.47 -2.08
C LEU A 94 5.45 7.86 -1.15
N CYS A 95 5.84 7.42 0.05
CA CYS A 95 4.93 6.88 1.05
C CYS A 95 3.87 7.91 1.44
N ASP A 96 4.25 9.16 1.71
CA ASP A 96 3.34 10.25 2.05
C ASP A 96 2.34 10.56 0.92
N ARG A 97 2.81 10.52 -0.33
CA ARG A 97 1.94 10.69 -1.51
C ARG A 97 0.96 9.52 -1.65
N LEU A 98 1.42 8.29 -1.44
CA LEU A 98 0.60 7.09 -1.54
C LEU A 98 -0.41 6.98 -0.38
N ALA A 99 -0.02 7.39 0.82
CA ALA A 99 -0.86 7.41 2.01
C ALA A 99 -1.87 8.56 2.00
N GLY A 100 -1.71 9.53 1.10
CA GLY A 100 -2.60 10.69 0.96
C GLY A 100 -2.45 11.73 2.08
N VAL A 101 -1.45 11.60 2.95
CA VAL A 101 -1.23 12.46 4.13
C VAL A 101 -0.90 13.90 3.74
N THR A 102 -0.35 14.11 2.54
CA THR A 102 0.06 15.44 2.06
C THR A 102 -1.03 16.19 1.29
N HIS A 103 -2.23 15.64 1.18
CA HIS A 103 -3.31 16.29 0.47
C HIS A 103 -4.28 16.83 1.49
N GLY A 104 -4.22 18.16 1.70
CA GLY A 104 -5.28 18.87 2.42
C GLY A 104 -6.67 18.59 1.82
N PRO A 105 -7.73 19.30 2.24
CA PRO A 105 -9.13 18.95 1.91
C PRO A 105 -9.46 18.77 0.41
N LYS A 106 -8.55 19.18 -0.49
CA LYS A 106 -8.62 19.00 -1.94
C LYS A 106 -7.61 17.94 -2.42
N PHE A 107 -7.87 16.66 -2.14
CA PHE A 107 -7.29 15.58 -2.92
C PHE A 107 -7.77 15.73 -4.37
N ASP A 108 -6.85 16.03 -5.28
CA ASP A 108 -7.12 16.17 -6.71
C ASP A 108 -6.27 15.12 -7.44
N SER A 109 -6.90 14.00 -7.77
CA SER A 109 -6.25 12.88 -8.44
C SER A 109 -5.67 13.27 -9.80
N GLU A 110 -6.28 14.23 -10.50
CA GLU A 110 -5.80 14.70 -11.80
C GLU A 110 -4.50 15.49 -11.66
N LYS A 111 -4.38 16.32 -10.61
CA LYS A 111 -3.15 17.07 -10.32
C LYS A 111 -2.00 16.17 -9.89
N LEU A 112 -2.29 15.10 -9.17
CA LEU A 112 -1.26 14.26 -8.57
C LEU A 112 -0.64 13.27 -9.55
N ARG A 113 -1.27 13.00 -10.69
CA ARG A 113 -0.85 11.99 -11.69
C ARG A 113 -0.45 10.66 -11.03
N LEU A 114 -1.03 10.35 -9.86
CA LEU A 114 -0.71 9.14 -9.13
C LEU A 114 -1.48 8.00 -9.79
N THR A 115 -0.74 6.98 -10.22
CA THR A 115 -1.35 5.75 -10.74
C THR A 115 -1.94 4.92 -9.61
N TYR A 116 -1.36 5.00 -8.40
CA TYR A 116 -1.73 4.19 -7.23
C TYR A 116 -1.91 5.05 -5.97
N ALA A 117 -2.77 4.59 -5.07
CA ALA A 117 -2.99 5.13 -3.73
C ALA A 117 -3.23 4.01 -2.72
N CYS A 118 -2.96 4.29 -1.44
CA CYS A 118 -3.23 3.37 -0.35
C CYS A 118 -4.71 3.45 0.05
N CYS A 119 -5.41 2.33 -0.01
CA CYS A 119 -6.79 2.24 0.48
C CYS A 119 -6.80 2.41 1.99
N PHE A 120 -7.54 3.39 2.49
CA PHE A 120 -7.65 3.66 3.92
C PHE A 120 -8.17 2.46 4.72
N CYS A 121 -9.03 1.63 4.13
CA CYS A 121 -9.64 0.48 4.82
C CYS A 121 -8.73 -0.74 4.89
N CYS A 122 -8.23 -1.22 3.74
CA CYS A 122 -7.42 -2.44 3.69
C CYS A 122 -5.91 -2.18 3.70
N LEU A 123 -5.51 -0.90 3.55
CA LEU A 123 -4.13 -0.45 3.48
C LEU A 123 -3.33 -1.08 2.32
N TRP A 124 -4.04 -1.48 1.26
CA TRP A 124 -3.45 -1.94 0.01
C TRP A 124 -3.17 -0.77 -0.92
N LEU A 125 -2.09 -0.89 -1.69
CA LEU A 125 -1.86 -0.05 -2.85
C LEU A 125 -2.75 -0.51 -4.00
N VAL A 126 -3.66 0.37 -4.42
CA VAL A 126 -4.65 0.12 -5.47
C VAL A 126 -4.54 1.23 -6.50
N GLU A 127 -4.83 0.93 -7.77
CA GLU A 127 -4.87 1.96 -8.80
C GLU A 127 -5.91 3.04 -8.45
N CYS A 128 -5.55 4.32 -8.60
CA CYS A 128 -6.39 5.45 -8.21
C CYS A 128 -7.77 5.44 -8.88
N ARG A 129 -7.90 4.91 -10.10
CA ARG A 129 -9.19 4.77 -10.80
C ARG A 129 -10.18 3.83 -10.12
N ASN A 130 -9.68 2.93 -9.26
CA ASN A 130 -10.49 1.98 -8.50
C ASN A 130 -10.67 2.46 -7.04
N MET A 131 -10.45 3.75 -6.79
CA MET A 131 -10.59 4.37 -5.47
C MET A 131 -11.78 5.31 -5.48
N ILE A 132 -12.65 5.13 -4.50
CA ILE A 132 -13.82 5.98 -4.26
C ILE A 132 -13.44 6.96 -3.15
N ARG A 133 -13.69 8.23 -3.42
CA ARG A 133 -13.48 9.31 -2.46
C ARG A 133 -14.64 9.32 -1.46
N GLY A 134 -14.30 9.16 -0.20
CA GLY A 134 -15.20 9.40 0.93
C GLY A 134 -14.78 10.64 1.71
N VAL A 135 -15.71 11.12 2.54
CA VAL A 135 -15.43 12.12 3.58
C VAL A 135 -15.41 11.40 4.92
N ARG A 136 -14.50 11.83 5.79
CA ARG A 136 -14.33 11.27 7.13
C ARG A 136 -14.31 12.38 8.15
N ASN A 137 -15.04 12.22 9.25
CA ASN A 137 -14.94 13.10 10.40
C ASN A 137 -13.87 12.58 11.38
N VAL A 138 -12.68 13.17 11.37
CA VAL A 138 -11.62 12.93 12.37
C VAL A 138 -11.61 14.11 13.33
N GLU A 139 -11.99 13.87 14.59
CA GLU A 139 -11.95 14.89 15.66
C GLU A 139 -12.74 16.19 15.31
N GLY A 140 -13.83 16.06 14.55
CA GLY A 140 -14.64 17.20 14.10
C GLY A 140 -14.12 17.91 12.85
N THR A 141 -13.07 17.39 12.22
CA THR A 141 -12.58 17.85 10.92
C THR A 141 -12.93 16.85 9.81
N GLU A 142 -13.46 17.36 8.70
CA GLU A 142 -13.74 16.54 7.52
C GLU A 142 -12.46 16.34 6.69
N GLU A 143 -11.92 15.14 6.74
CA GLU A 143 -10.77 14.70 5.94
C GLU A 143 -11.24 13.84 4.76
N ALA A 144 -10.64 14.05 3.60
CA ALA A 144 -10.87 13.18 2.45
C ALA A 144 -10.15 11.83 2.68
N ALA A 145 -10.89 10.73 2.55
CA ALA A 145 -10.33 9.38 2.64
C ALA A 145 -10.58 8.62 1.33
N LEU A 146 -9.59 7.86 0.87
CA LEU A 146 -9.73 7.02 -0.32
C LEU A 146 -9.97 5.58 0.11
N SER A 147 -11.05 4.98 -0.40
CA SER A 147 -11.35 3.56 -0.20
C SER A 147 -11.37 2.86 -1.55
N CYS A 148 -10.79 1.67 -1.66
CA CYS A 148 -10.89 0.92 -2.90
C CYS A 148 -12.32 0.40 -3.13
N ASP A 149 -12.70 0.20 -4.39
CA ASP A 149 -14.00 -0.33 -4.82
C ASP A 149 -14.42 -1.57 -4.05
N TRP A 150 -13.46 -2.47 -3.80
CA TRP A 150 -13.73 -3.70 -3.08
C TRP A 150 -14.10 -3.46 -1.62
N CYS A 151 -13.39 -2.55 -0.94
CA CYS A 151 -13.73 -2.17 0.43
C CYS A 151 -15.07 -1.43 0.51
N VAL A 152 -15.42 -0.62 -0.49
CA VAL A 152 -16.73 0.06 -0.55
C VAL A 152 -17.86 -0.94 -0.78
N LYS A 153 -17.73 -1.83 -1.77
CA LYS A 153 -18.72 -2.89 -2.04
C LYS A 153 -18.91 -3.80 -0.82
N LEU A 154 -17.84 -4.14 -0.11
CA LEU A 154 -17.95 -4.95 1.09
C LEU A 154 -18.64 -4.21 2.24
N LYS A 155 -18.40 -2.91 2.42
CA LYS A 155 -19.13 -2.08 3.40
C LYS A 155 -20.63 -2.05 3.09
N HIS A 156 -21.03 -1.93 1.83
CA HIS A 156 -22.45 -2.00 1.46
C HIS A 156 -23.09 -3.38 1.73
N SER A 157 -22.29 -4.45 1.77
CA SER A 157 -22.78 -5.80 2.09
C SER A 157 -22.80 -6.11 3.59
N LEU A 158 -22.16 -5.27 4.40
CA LEU A 158 -21.99 -5.44 5.84
C LEU A 158 -22.53 -4.16 6.50
N ASP A 159 -23.84 -4.12 6.81
CA ASP A 159 -24.53 -3.02 7.52
C ASP A 159 -23.99 -2.79 8.96
N GLN A 160 -22.69 -2.52 9.11
CA GLN A 160 -22.07 -2.17 10.38
C GLN A 160 -21.14 -0.98 10.21
N GLU A 161 -21.49 0.06 10.94
CA GLU A 161 -20.73 1.28 11.16
C GLU A 161 -19.27 0.94 11.51
N CYS A 162 -18.38 1.34 10.61
CA CYS A 162 -16.95 1.15 10.77
C CYS A 162 -16.43 2.28 11.68
N GLU A 163 -16.60 2.12 13.01
CA GLU A 163 -15.99 2.93 14.09
C GLU A 163 -14.45 2.81 14.06
N PHE A 164 -13.81 3.40 13.05
CA PHE A 164 -12.39 3.16 12.70
C PHE A 164 -11.49 4.41 12.87
N THR A 165 -11.95 5.46 13.55
CA THR A 165 -11.67 6.86 13.17
C THR A 165 -10.70 7.69 14.03
N LYS A 166 -9.77 7.13 14.81
CA LYS A 166 -9.00 7.98 15.76
C LYS A 166 -7.47 7.98 15.76
N LEU A 167 -6.73 7.27 14.91
CA LEU A 167 -5.39 6.83 15.36
C LEU A 167 -4.19 6.81 14.38
N LEU A 168 -4.07 7.76 13.43
CA LEU A 168 -2.92 7.83 12.50
C LEU A 168 -2.04 9.10 12.53
N VAL A 169 -2.21 10.04 13.50
CA VAL A 169 -1.45 11.32 13.50
C VAL A 169 -0.43 11.43 14.66
N ARG A 170 0.03 10.33 15.25
CA ARG A 170 1.07 10.41 16.30
C ARG A 170 2.23 9.46 16.02
N GLY A 171 3.34 10.02 15.53
CA GLY A 171 4.65 9.38 15.62
C GLY A 171 5.55 9.53 14.41
N VAL A 172 5.92 10.76 14.03
CA VAL A 172 7.23 11.05 13.41
C VAL A 172 7.69 12.42 13.92
N ASP A 173 8.19 12.45 15.15
CA ASP A 173 9.07 13.54 15.58
C ASP A 173 10.49 13.12 15.13
N TYR A 174 11.08 13.93 14.24
CA TYR A 174 12.47 13.79 13.78
C TYR A 174 13.45 14.16 14.90
#